data_AF-A0A3B0QTL9-F1
#
_entry.id   AF-A0A3B0QTL9-F1
#
_cell.length_a   1.000
_cell.length_b   1.000
_cell.length_c   1.000
_cell.angle_alpha   90.00
_cell.angle_beta   90.00
_cell.angle_gamma   90.00
#
_symmetry.space_group_name_H-M   'P 1'
#
loop_
_entity.id
_entity.type
_entity.pdbx_description
1 polymer ?
#
loop_
_entity_poly.entity_id
_entity_poly.type
_entity_poly.pdbx_seq_one_letter_code
_entity_poly.pdbx_strand_id
1 'polypeptide(L)' 'MEFKQFRVFNYRNINDSGLIDVNQITAFVGQNEAGKSNLFEALYRVHPFDKNAVYNIEEDWPVDRWGEL' A
#
# COMPACT_ATOMS: atom_id res chain seq x y z
N MET A 1 -3.02 16.50 -14.29
CA MET A 1 -2.96 16.16 -12.85
C MET A 1 -1.77 15.24 -12.68
N GLU A 2 -0.91 15.49 -11.69
CA GLU A 2 0.34 14.76 -11.50
C GLU A 2 0.33 14.08 -10.13
N PHE A 3 0.71 12.80 -10.07
CA PHE A 3 0.84 12.06 -8.82
C PHE A 3 2.16 12.47 -8.17
N LYS A 4 2.10 13.11 -6.99
CA LYS A 4 3.25 13.75 -6.34
C LYS A 4 3.79 13.01 -5.13
N GLN A 5 2.90 12.43 -4.33
CA GLN A 5 3.27 11.75 -3.11
C GLN A 5 2.15 10.81 -2.67
N PHE A 6 2.50 9.82 -1.86
CA PHE A 6 1.53 8.96 -1.20
C PHE A 6 2.05 8.45 0.15
N ARG A 7 1.13 7.91 0.95
CA ARG A 7 1.43 7.23 2.21
C ARG A 7 0.42 6.11 2.40
N VAL A 8 0.90 4.93 2.77
CA VAL A 8 0.10 3.75 3.04
C VAL A 8 0.12 3.47 4.54
N PHE A 9 -1.06 3.24 5.11
CA PHE A 9 -1.23 2.81 6.48
C PHE A 9 -2.01 1.51 6.49
N ASN A 10 -1.71 0.67 7.48
CA ASN A 10 -2.50 -0.52 7.83
C ASN A 10 -2.85 -1.40 6.62
N TYR A 11 -1.83 -1.77 5.84
CA TYR A 11 -1.98 -2.64 4.67
C TYR A 11 -1.01 -3.82 4.73
N ARG A 12 -1.51 -5.01 5.08
CA ARG A 12 -0.73 -6.24 5.25
C ARG A 12 0.49 -6.01 6.15
N ASN A 13 1.71 -6.11 5.63
CA ASN A 13 2.92 -5.87 6.41
C ASN A 13 3.35 -4.39 6.49
N ILE A 14 2.53 -3.46 6.00
CA ILE A 14 2.79 -2.01 6.05
C ILE A 14 1.95 -1.42 7.17
N ASN A 15 2.59 -1.10 8.28
CA ASN A 15 1.97 -0.32 9.35
C ASN A 15 1.86 1.16 8.95
N ASP A 16 2.98 1.72 8.48
CA ASP A 16 3.08 3.09 7.98
C ASP A 16 4.28 3.16 7.03
N SER A 17 4.05 3.53 5.78
CA SER A 17 5.13 3.66 4.80
C SER A 17 5.97 4.94 4.99
N GLY A 18 5.50 5.88 5.81
CA GLY A 18 5.92 7.27 5.73
C GLY A 18 5.44 7.93 4.43
N LEU A 19 5.64 9.24 4.31
CA LEU A 19 5.36 9.97 3.08
C LEU A 19 6.42 9.59 2.03
N ILE A 20 5.96 9.15 0.86
CA ILE A 20 6.81 8.77 -0.27
C ILE A 20 6.56 9.77 -1.39
N ASP A 21 7.58 10.57 -1.70
CA ASP A 21 7.60 11.44 -2.86
C ASP A 21 7.80 10.62 -4.14
N VAL A 22 7.08 10.97 -5.20
CA VAL A 22 7.19 10.34 -6.51
C VAL A 22 7.63 11.34 -7.58
N ASN A 23 8.52 10.88 -8.45
CA ASN A 23 8.96 11.57 -9.65
C ASN A 23 8.54 10.80 -10.90
N GLN A 24 8.80 11.37 -12.09
CA GLN A 24 8.51 10.75 -13.38
C GLN A 24 9.03 9.31 -13.49
N ILE A 25 10.19 9.02 -12.89
CA ILE A 25 10.72 7.68 -12.71
C ILE A 25 11.05 7.51 -11.23
N THR A 26 10.39 6.55 -10.59
CA THR A 26 10.60 6.21 -9.17
C THR A 26 10.81 4.70 -9.06
N ALA A 27 11.89 4.28 -8.40
CA ALA A 27 12.23 2.88 -8.21
C ALA A 27 12.09 2.48 -6.74
N PHE A 28 11.50 1.31 -6.49
CA PHE A 28 11.36 0.73 -5.16
C PHE A 28 12.31 -0.46 -5.04
N VAL A 29 13.30 -0.35 -4.17
CA VAL A 29 14.33 -1.37 -3.94
C VAL A 29 14.35 -1.82 -2.49
N GLY A 30 14.70 -3.07 -2.25
CA GLY A 30 14.70 -3.68 -0.93
C GLY A 30 14.62 -5.19 -1.01
N GLN A 31 14.83 -5.86 0.12
CA GLN A 31 14.80 -7.32 0.19
C GLN A 31 13.43 -7.89 -0.22
N ASN A 32 13.40 -9.19 -0.54
CA ASN A 32 12.14 -9.90 -0.74
C ASN A 32 11.26 -9.70 0.51
N GLU A 33 9.95 -9.62 0.29
CA GLU A 33 8.95 -9.45 1.36
C GLU A 33 9.02 -8.13 2.15
N ALA A 34 9.89 -7.18 1.77
CA ALA A 34 9.96 -5.86 2.40
C ALA A 34 8.72 -4.95 2.16
N GLY A 35 7.64 -5.46 1.57
CA GLY A 35 6.39 -4.70 1.36
C GLY A 35 6.32 -3.89 0.05
N LYS A 36 7.31 -4.01 -0.85
CA LYS A 36 7.34 -3.27 -2.13
C LYS A 36 6.07 -3.50 -2.97
N SER A 37 5.69 -4.75 -3.20
CA SER A 37 4.46 -5.08 -3.94
C SER A 37 3.21 -4.60 -3.20
N ASN A 38 3.20 -4.71 -1.88
CA ASN A 38 2.07 -4.27 -1.05
C ASN A 38 1.85 -2.74 -1.12
N LEU A 39 2.89 -1.92 -1.31
CA LEU A 39 2.73 -0.48 -1.56
C LEU A 39 1.92 -0.22 -2.83
N PHE A 40 2.24 -0.95 -3.92
CA PHE A 40 1.53 -0.82 -5.19
C PHE A 40 0.10 -1.37 -5.11
N GLU A 41 -0.10 -2.50 -4.43
CA GLU A 41 -1.43 -3.06 -4.25
C GLU A 41 -2.33 -2.13 -3.42
N ALA A 42 -1.82 -1.54 -2.34
CA ALA A 42 -2.54 -0.56 -1.55
C ALA A 42 -2.94 0.68 -2.38
N LEU A 43 -2.00 1.21 -3.18
CA LEU A 43 -2.28 2.31 -4.11
C LEU A 43 -3.35 1.95 -5.14
N TYR A 44 -3.31 0.73 -5.67
CA TYR A 44 -4.29 0.24 -6.62
C TYR A 44 -5.71 0.22 -6.02
N ARG A 45 -5.86 -0.12 -4.73
CA ARG A 45 -7.17 -0.10 -4.04
C ARG A 45 -7.83 1.28 -3.99
N VAL A 46 -7.07 2.37 -4.07
CA VAL A 46 -7.61 3.74 -4.05
C VAL A 46 -8.40 4.06 -5.32
N HIS A 47 -7.91 3.59 -6.47
CA HIS A 47 -8.57 3.80 -7.76
C HIS A 47 -8.35 2.60 -8.68
N PRO A 48 -9.04 1.49 -8.42
CA PRO A 48 -8.78 0.25 -9.13
C PRO A 48 -9.46 0.24 -10.50
N PHE A 49 -8.84 -0.49 -11.42
CA PHE A 49 -9.42 -0.82 -12.72
C PHE A 49 -10.57 -1.81 -12.54
N ASP A 50 -10.31 -2.91 -11.82
CA ASP A 50 -11.34 -3.84 -11.36
C ASP A 50 -12.07 -3.26 -10.14
N LYS A 51 -13.36 -2.97 -10.28
CA LYS A 51 -14.17 -2.38 -9.20
C LYS A 51 -14.38 -3.29 -8.00
N ASN A 52 -14.10 -4.58 -8.13
CA ASN A 52 -14.13 -5.51 -7.01
C ASN A 52 -12.82 -5.51 -6.21
N ALA A 53 -11.76 -4.88 -6.72
CA ALA A 53 -10.49 -4.74 -6.00
C ALA A 53 -10.55 -3.61 -4.96
N VAL A 54 -11.57 -3.63 -4.12
CA VAL A 54 -11.69 -2.77 -2.94
C VAL A 54 -10.83 -3.30 -1.80
N TYR A 55 -10.61 -2.47 -0.78
CA TYR A 55 -9.94 -2.88 0.47
C TYR A 55 -10.81 -3.91 1.20
N ASN A 56 -10.23 -5.07 1.52
CA ASN A 56 -10.90 -6.09 2.32
C ASN A 56 -10.19 -6.19 3.67
N ILE A 57 -10.92 -5.90 4.76
CA ILE A 57 -10.38 -5.96 6.12
C ILE A 57 -9.82 -7.35 6.46
N GLU A 58 -10.39 -8.41 5.89
CA GLU A 58 -9.96 -9.77 6.22
C GLU A 58 -8.62 -10.18 5.59
N GLU A 59 -8.28 -9.54 4.47
CA GLU A 59 -7.12 -9.88 3.63
C GLU A 59 -6.03 -8.79 3.69
N ASP A 60 -6.44 -7.53 3.82
CA ASP A 60 -5.58 -6.37 3.68
C ASP A 60 -5.22 -5.73 5.04
N TRP A 61 -5.92 -6.05 6.14
CA TRP A 61 -5.55 -5.54 7.47
C TRP A 61 -4.27 -6.22 7.99
N PRO A 62 -3.37 -5.51 8.69
CA PRO A 62 -2.19 -6.12 9.28
C PRO A 62 -2.54 -7.20 10.29
N VAL A 63 -2.01 -8.40 10.09
CA VAL A 63 -2.36 -9.57 10.90
C VAL A 63 -1.90 -9.40 12.36
N ASP A 64 -0.80 -8.70 12.58
CA ASP A 64 -0.31 -8.36 13.93
C ASP A 64 -1.22 -7.35 14.66
N ARG A 65 -2.18 -6.74 13.98
CA ARG A 65 -3.08 -5.70 14.52
C ARG A 65 -4.54 -6.10 14.56
N TRP A 66 -4.88 -7.37 14.38
CA TRP A 66 -6.25 -7.87 14.46
C TRP A 66 -6.97 -7.53 15.77
N GLY A 67 -6.23 -7.44 16.89
CA GLY A 67 -6.79 -7.08 18.20
C GLY A 67 -7.17 -5.60 18.37
N GLU A 68 -6.88 -4.75 17.39
CA GLU A 68 -7.21 -3.32 17.39
C GLU A 68 -8.49 -2.98 16.62
N LEU A 69 -9.11 -3.98 15.96
CA LEU A 69 -10.36 -3.83 15.22
C LEU A 69 -11.59 -3.72 16.13
#